data_AF-A0AAN7LTS5-F1
#
_entry.id   AF-A0AAN7LTS5-F1
#
_cell.length_a   1.000
_cell.length_b   1.000
_cell.length_c   1.000
_cell.angle_alpha   90.00
_cell.angle_beta   90.00
_cell.angle_gamma   90.00
#
_symmetry.space_group_name_H-M   'P 1'
#
loop_
_entity.id
_entity.type
_entity.pdbx_description
1 polymer ?
#
loop_
_entity_poly.entity_id
_entity_poly.type
_entity_poly.pdbx_seq_one_letter_code
_entity_poly.pdbx_strand_id
1 'polypeptide(L)'
;MSRAAMEKPLKKKLMLILGLAVVLVGLGLSTAFQSDELLLEDEFGLEGSAADVTYARPSQPAPTRKRSSDPDSDSKIQFSLEHAFGESEFFPAGTFTGRLKTWSHGSQTLTKLRFSRNSLTDTEREQFQKLLQGDDFYRIRLPSNILSPPGKDYIVSSVKARCLPHDGLDEHFVIHMEGVNILAVNYGAPGACPYPRQLKLPSKWAFNSYTILKNAEQAQRTPVFTEEITVEDDGEIRVTPPEKSFWAKYWMYLIPLGLIVMNAMTQAMNMPEEQAASQGQQGGTAAQRAPVPAVRRR
;
A
#
# COMPACT_ATOMS: atom_id res chain seq x y z
N MET A 1 -4.98 26.67 73.19
CA MET A 1 -5.39 25.35 72.65
C MET A 1 -5.74 25.50 71.16
N SER A 2 -4.99 24.77 70.33
CA SER A 2 -5.15 24.38 68.91
C SER A 2 -5.97 25.22 67.91
N ARG A 3 -5.28 26.00 67.07
CA ARG A 3 -5.71 26.35 65.68
C ARG A 3 -4.92 25.62 64.57
N ALA A 4 -3.81 24.95 64.91
CA ALA A 4 -2.88 24.39 63.93
C ALA A 4 -3.25 23.00 63.36
N ALA A 5 -4.35 22.38 63.81
CA ALA A 5 -4.73 21.03 63.39
C ALA A 5 -5.68 20.99 62.17
N MET A 6 -6.31 22.11 61.79
CA MET A 6 -7.40 22.11 60.79
C MET A 6 -6.99 22.59 59.39
N GLU A 7 -5.76 23.08 59.21
CA GLU A 7 -5.30 23.68 57.94
C GLU A 7 -4.70 22.68 56.93
N LYS A 8 -4.29 21.49 57.40
CA LYS A 8 -3.64 20.46 56.57
C LYS A 8 -4.58 19.72 55.59
N PRO A 9 -5.86 19.40 55.90
CA PRO A 9 -6.71 18.67 54.96
C PRO A 9 -7.24 19.55 53.82
N LEU A 10 -7.31 20.87 54.02
CA LEU A 10 -7.85 21.81 53.03
C LEU A 10 -6.90 22.02 51.84
N LYS A 11 -5.60 22.14 52.12
CA LYS A 11 -4.56 22.30 51.07
C LYS A 11 -4.43 21.07 50.18
N LYS A 12 -4.59 19.87 50.74
CA LYS A 12 -4.58 18.61 49.96
C LYS A 12 -5.80 18.48 49.04
N LYS A 13 -7.00 18.83 49.53
CA LYS A 13 -8.22 18.82 48.70
C LYS A 13 -8.13 19.86 47.57
N LEU A 14 -7.60 21.05 47.85
CA LEU A 14 -7.43 22.10 46.84
C LEU A 14 -6.44 21.70 45.74
N MET A 15 -5.30 21.10 46.11
CA MET A 15 -4.32 20.59 45.13
C MET A 15 -4.89 19.47 44.26
N LEU A 16 -5.73 18.59 44.83
CA LEU A 16 -6.33 17.47 44.10
C LEU A 16 -7.41 17.95 43.11
N ILE A 17 -8.19 18.98 43.49
CA ILE A 17 -9.17 19.63 42.60
C ILE A 17 -8.46 20.36 41.46
N LEU A 18 -7.35 21.07 41.75
CA LEU A 18 -6.58 21.76 40.72
C LEU A 18 -5.95 20.77 39.72
N GLY A 19 -5.44 19.63 40.19
CA GLY A 19 -4.93 18.57 39.32
C GLY A 19 -6.01 17.97 38.41
N LEU A 20 -7.21 17.71 38.95
CA LEU A 20 -8.34 17.19 38.17
C LEU A 20 -8.79 18.19 37.08
N ALA A 21 -8.81 19.49 37.39
CA ALA A 21 -9.17 20.53 36.44
C ALA A 21 -8.18 20.60 35.26
N VAL A 22 -6.87 20.45 35.52
CA VAL A 22 -5.84 20.44 34.47
C VAL A 22 -5.98 19.23 33.53
N VAL A 23 -6.32 18.05 34.07
CA VAL A 23 -6.55 16.85 33.26
C VAL A 23 -7.79 16.99 32.38
N LEU A 24 -8.87 17.59 32.89
CA LEU A 24 -10.09 17.82 32.12
C LEU A 24 -9.90 18.83 30.97
N VAL A 25 -9.05 19.84 31.17
CA VAL A 25 -8.71 20.79 30.09
C VAL A 25 -7.79 20.14 29.03
N GLY A 26 -6.89 19.25 29.43
CA GLY A 26 -5.99 18.54 28.51
C GLY A 26 -6.69 17.57 27.56
N LEU A 27 -7.83 17.00 27.96
CA LEU A 27 -8.63 16.08 27.13
C LEU A 27 -9.55 16.79 26.11
N GLY A 28 -9.72 18.10 26.20
CA GLY A 28 -10.60 18.88 25.32
C GLY A 28 -9.99 19.37 24.01
N LEU A 29 -8.70 19.09 23.76
CA LEU A 29 -7.95 19.56 22.59
C LEU A 29 -7.85 18.51 21.46
N SER A 30 -8.83 17.61 21.35
CA SER A 30 -9.02 16.80 20.15
C SER A 30 -9.66 17.66 19.07
N THR A 31 -8.83 18.36 18.28
CA THR A 31 -9.27 19.04 17.07
C THR A 31 -9.80 18.02 16.07
N ALA A 32 -11.09 18.11 15.79
CA ALA A 32 -11.77 17.33 14.78
C ALA A 32 -11.18 17.58 13.39
N PHE A 33 -10.90 16.49 12.67
CA PHE A 33 -10.54 16.50 11.26
C PHE A 33 -11.73 17.03 10.46
N GLN A 34 -11.58 18.20 9.84
CA GLN A 34 -12.59 18.81 8.97
C GLN A 34 -12.30 18.34 7.54
N SER A 35 -13.08 17.38 7.05
CA SER A 35 -13.05 16.95 5.65
C SER A 35 -13.70 18.03 4.79
N ASP A 36 -12.92 18.62 3.89
CA ASP A 36 -13.34 19.58 2.88
C ASP A 36 -13.89 18.81 1.67
N GLU A 37 -15.17 19.03 1.33
CA GLU A 37 -15.84 18.40 0.19
C GLU A 37 -15.55 19.20 -1.09
N LEU A 38 -14.98 18.55 -2.10
CA LEU A 38 -14.87 19.12 -3.44
C LEU A 38 -16.22 19.00 -4.16
N LEU A 39 -16.75 20.16 -4.57
CA LEU A 39 -17.89 20.29 -5.47
C LEU A 39 -17.54 19.66 -6.83
N LEU A 40 -18.24 18.57 -7.16
CA LEU A 40 -18.41 18.09 -8.52
C LEU A 40 -19.24 19.14 -9.29
N GLU A 41 -18.58 19.99 -10.06
CA GLU A 41 -19.26 20.65 -11.18
C GLU A 41 -19.15 19.75 -12.41
N ASP A 42 -20.32 19.21 -12.76
CA ASP A 42 -20.65 18.69 -14.07
C ASP A 42 -20.43 19.76 -15.13
N GLU A 43 -19.54 19.52 -16.10
CA GLU A 43 -19.69 20.16 -17.42
C GLU A 43 -19.46 19.14 -18.53
N PHE A 44 -20.59 18.54 -18.90
CA PHE A 44 -20.83 17.81 -20.14
C PHE A 44 -20.59 18.73 -21.34
N GLY A 45 -19.58 18.42 -22.16
CA GLY A 45 -19.38 19.02 -23.48
C GLY A 45 -19.45 17.96 -24.58
N LEU A 46 -20.68 17.65 -25.02
CA LEU A 46 -21.00 16.71 -26.08
C LEU A 46 -21.29 17.51 -27.35
N GLU A 47 -20.29 17.70 -28.21
CA GLU A 47 -20.42 18.30 -29.54
C GLU A 47 -19.35 17.61 -30.41
N GLY A 48 -19.64 16.81 -31.44
CA GLY A 48 -20.67 16.96 -32.45
C GLY A 48 -19.98 17.28 -33.77
N SER A 49 -19.52 16.27 -34.52
CA SER A 49 -19.37 16.41 -35.97
C SER A 49 -19.33 15.05 -36.66
N ALA A 50 -20.49 14.71 -37.23
CA ALA A 50 -20.65 13.68 -38.23
C ALA A 50 -20.02 14.14 -39.56
N ALA A 51 -19.23 13.29 -40.20
CA ALA A 51 -18.97 13.38 -41.63
C ALA A 51 -18.65 12.00 -42.22
N ASP A 52 -19.62 11.53 -42.99
CA ASP A 52 -19.50 10.80 -44.25
C ASP A 52 -18.92 9.37 -44.26
N VAL A 53 -19.84 8.40 -44.23
CA VAL A 53 -19.59 7.00 -44.56
C VAL A 53 -19.90 6.80 -46.05
N THR A 54 -18.86 6.83 -46.89
CA THR A 54 -18.95 6.35 -48.27
C THR A 54 -18.55 4.87 -48.32
N TYR A 55 -19.50 4.02 -48.69
CA TYR A 55 -19.31 2.59 -48.94
C TYR A 55 -18.37 2.36 -50.13
N ALA A 56 -17.21 1.73 -49.89
CA ALA A 56 -16.32 1.22 -50.93
C ALA A 56 -16.06 -0.29 -50.74
N ARG A 57 -16.37 -1.01 -51.82
CA ARG A 57 -16.26 -2.45 -52.10
C ARG A 57 -14.89 -3.06 -51.71
N PRO A 58 -14.81 -4.29 -51.16
CA PRO A 58 -13.54 -4.90 -50.81
C PRO A 58 -12.85 -5.52 -52.02
N SER A 59 -11.69 -4.99 -52.39
CA SER A 59 -10.71 -5.67 -53.24
C SER A 59 -9.59 -6.24 -52.36
N GLN A 60 -9.43 -7.55 -52.37
CA GLN A 60 -8.34 -8.27 -51.70
C GLN A 60 -6.96 -7.85 -52.26
N PRO A 61 -5.94 -7.75 -51.38
CA PRO A 61 -4.59 -8.10 -51.76
C PRO A 61 -3.96 -9.16 -50.82
N ALA A 62 -3.09 -9.95 -51.43
CA ALA A 62 -2.32 -11.09 -50.92
C ALA A 62 -1.49 -10.82 -49.64
N PRO A 63 -1.08 -11.88 -48.90
CA PRO A 63 -0.48 -11.76 -47.57
C PRO A 63 0.99 -11.31 -47.68
N THR A 64 1.19 -9.99 -47.72
CA THR A 64 2.50 -9.41 -47.40
C THR A 64 2.59 -9.26 -45.89
N ARG A 65 3.51 -10.04 -45.33
CA ARG A 65 3.96 -10.08 -43.95
C ARG A 65 4.19 -8.65 -43.41
N LYS A 66 3.13 -8.01 -42.87
CA LYS A 66 3.26 -6.83 -42.03
C LYS A 66 3.90 -7.29 -40.74
N ARG A 67 5.24 -7.25 -40.72
CA ARG A 67 6.02 -7.11 -39.49
C ARG A 67 5.38 -5.92 -38.78
N SER A 68 4.64 -6.20 -37.71
CA SER A 68 4.21 -5.18 -36.77
C SER A 68 5.46 -4.40 -36.39
N SER A 69 5.57 -3.21 -36.94
CA SER A 69 6.42 -2.17 -36.40
C SER A 69 5.84 -1.88 -35.02
N ASP A 70 6.31 -2.63 -34.01
CA ASP A 70 6.22 -2.20 -32.63
C ASP A 70 6.76 -0.77 -32.61
N PRO A 71 5.98 0.23 -32.18
CA PRO A 71 6.50 1.55 -31.99
C PRO A 71 7.41 1.46 -30.78
N ASP A 72 8.71 1.31 -31.02
CA ASP A 72 9.81 1.48 -30.08
C ASP A 72 9.81 2.96 -29.63
N SER A 73 8.73 3.39 -28.97
CA SER A 73 8.49 4.74 -28.43
C SER A 73 9.26 4.95 -27.14
N ASP A 74 10.38 4.26 -27.01
CA ASP A 74 11.24 4.39 -25.86
C ASP A 74 12.13 5.61 -26.09
N SER A 75 11.59 6.76 -25.73
CA SER A 75 12.28 8.04 -25.80
C SER A 75 13.47 8.03 -24.84
N LYS A 76 14.66 8.30 -25.39
CA LYS A 76 15.87 8.51 -24.58
C LYS A 76 15.78 9.89 -23.96
N ILE A 77 15.84 9.95 -22.64
CA ILE A 77 15.75 11.18 -21.87
C ILE A 77 17.09 11.44 -21.19
N GLN A 78 17.46 12.72 -21.08
CA GLN A 78 18.66 13.18 -20.41
C GLN A 78 18.36 14.40 -19.54
N PHE A 79 18.93 14.42 -18.33
CA PHE A 79 18.87 15.56 -17.42
C PHE A 79 20.20 15.77 -16.70
N SER A 80 20.50 17.00 -16.30
CA SER A 80 21.77 17.38 -15.67
C SER A 80 21.74 17.21 -14.16
N LEU A 81 22.88 16.77 -13.62
CA LEU A 81 23.22 16.92 -12.21
C LEU A 81 23.98 18.23 -12.03
N GLU A 82 23.60 19.00 -11.04
CA GLU A 82 24.33 20.20 -10.65
C GLU A 82 24.81 20.08 -9.20
N HIS A 83 25.96 20.66 -8.90
CA HIS A 83 26.56 20.64 -7.57
C HIS A 83 26.84 22.05 -7.05
N ALA A 84 27.04 22.20 -5.75
CA ALA A 84 27.54 23.42 -5.14
C ALA A 84 28.45 23.09 -3.97
N PHE A 85 29.44 23.95 -3.76
CA PHE A 85 30.43 23.81 -2.70
C PHE A 85 30.03 24.74 -1.55
N GLY A 86 29.45 24.18 -0.48
CA GLY A 86 28.92 24.97 0.63
C GLY A 86 27.69 25.77 0.21
N GLU A 87 27.77 27.08 0.33
CA GLU A 87 26.69 28.01 -0.04
C GLU A 87 26.91 28.69 -1.40
N SER A 88 27.86 28.19 -2.19
CA SER A 88 28.13 28.73 -3.53
C SER A 88 26.97 28.50 -4.51
N GLU A 89 27.09 29.14 -5.67
CA GLU A 89 26.21 28.86 -6.80
C GLU A 89 26.38 27.42 -7.30
N PHE A 90 25.35 26.95 -8.01
CA PHE A 90 25.30 25.61 -8.55
C PHE A 90 25.88 25.54 -9.96
N PHE A 91 26.73 24.55 -10.19
CA PHE A 91 27.40 24.30 -11.47
C PHE A 91 27.10 22.90 -12.00
N PRO A 92 27.04 22.70 -13.33
CA PRO A 92 26.77 21.41 -13.94
C PRO A 92 27.93 20.43 -13.72
N ALA A 93 27.61 19.26 -13.19
CA ALA A 93 28.59 18.32 -12.67
C ALA A 93 28.41 16.88 -13.17
N GLY A 94 27.39 16.62 -13.97
CA GLY A 94 27.16 15.32 -14.60
C GLY A 94 25.84 15.28 -15.35
N THR A 95 25.57 14.16 -16.00
CA THR A 95 24.32 13.93 -16.72
C THR A 95 23.78 12.54 -16.45
N PHE A 96 22.48 12.47 -16.21
CA PHE A 96 21.71 11.25 -16.12
C PHE A 96 21.06 11.00 -17.47
N THR A 97 21.15 9.77 -17.96
CA THR A 97 20.49 9.31 -19.18
C THR A 97 19.63 8.11 -18.86
N GLY A 98 18.44 8.04 -19.43
CA GLY A 98 17.50 6.95 -19.18
C GLY A 98 16.56 6.73 -20.35
N ARG A 99 15.78 5.66 -20.28
CA ARG A 99 14.78 5.29 -21.29
C ARG A 99 13.40 5.45 -20.67
N LEU A 100 12.58 6.34 -21.20
CA LEU A 100 11.21 6.50 -20.77
C LEU A 100 10.36 5.42 -21.42
N LYS A 101 9.71 4.61 -20.59
CA LYS A 101 8.79 3.58 -21.03
C LYS A 101 7.37 4.02 -20.71
N THR A 102 6.53 4.12 -21.73
CA THR A 102 5.10 4.36 -21.57
C THR A 102 4.36 3.01 -21.47
N TRP A 103 3.61 2.79 -20.40
CA TRP A 103 2.73 1.62 -20.27
C TRP A 103 1.43 1.86 -21.07
N SER A 104 0.79 0.77 -21.50
CA SER A 104 -0.56 0.77 -22.11
C SER A 104 -1.67 1.52 -21.33
N HIS A 105 -1.53 1.77 -20.02
CA HIS A 105 -2.49 2.55 -19.24
C HIS A 105 -2.13 4.05 -19.19
N GLY A 106 -1.19 4.50 -20.01
CA GLY A 106 -0.78 5.90 -20.13
C GLY A 106 0.27 6.35 -19.11
N SER A 107 0.63 5.53 -18.12
CA SER A 107 1.71 5.87 -17.20
C SER A 107 3.06 5.83 -17.92
N GLN A 108 3.95 6.73 -17.53
CA GLN A 108 5.30 6.80 -18.08
C GLN A 108 6.27 6.55 -16.94
N THR A 109 7.27 5.68 -17.13
CA THR A 109 8.24 5.33 -16.09
C THR A 109 9.65 5.34 -16.67
N LEU A 110 10.60 5.94 -15.95
CA LEU A 110 12.00 5.93 -16.39
C LEU A 110 12.64 4.59 -16.04
N THR A 111 13.29 3.98 -17.02
CA THR A 111 14.02 2.72 -16.88
C THR A 111 15.46 2.87 -17.37
N LYS A 112 16.34 1.95 -16.97
CA LYS A 112 17.75 1.90 -17.40
C LYS A 112 18.51 3.22 -17.20
N LEU A 113 18.42 3.78 -15.98
CA LEU A 113 19.18 4.97 -15.62
C LEU A 113 20.69 4.69 -15.71
N ARG A 114 21.40 5.56 -16.41
CA ARG A 114 22.86 5.58 -16.53
C ARG A 114 23.35 6.96 -16.14
N PHE A 115 24.43 7.00 -15.39
CA PHE A 115 25.01 8.24 -14.93
C PHE A 115 26.40 8.45 -15.51
N SER A 116 26.67 9.68 -15.94
CA SER A 116 27.97 10.13 -16.40
C SER A 116 28.39 11.33 -15.56
N ARG A 117 29.55 11.21 -14.91
CA ARG A 117 30.09 12.21 -13.99
C ARG A 117 31.21 13.00 -14.65
N ASN A 118 31.23 14.32 -14.43
CA ASN A 118 32.32 15.18 -14.90
C ASN A 118 33.50 15.09 -13.92
N SER A 119 34.73 15.20 -14.43
CA SER A 119 35.93 15.29 -13.60
C SER A 119 36.02 16.67 -12.94
N LEU A 120 36.49 16.71 -11.69
CA LEU A 120 36.74 17.98 -10.99
C LEU A 120 37.92 18.71 -11.63
N THR A 121 37.70 19.99 -11.90
CA THR A 121 38.74 20.97 -12.27
C THR A 121 39.61 21.31 -11.06
N ASP A 122 40.81 21.84 -11.30
CA ASP A 122 41.74 22.13 -10.20
C ASP A 122 41.21 23.19 -9.22
N THR A 123 40.44 24.16 -9.70
CA THR A 123 39.78 25.18 -8.86
C THR A 123 38.69 24.56 -7.97
N GLU A 124 37.90 23.64 -8.50
CA GLU A 124 36.88 22.91 -7.74
C GLU A 124 37.51 22.00 -6.69
N ARG A 125 38.69 21.41 -6.98
CA ARG A 125 39.44 20.61 -6.00
C ARG A 125 39.86 21.44 -4.79
N GLU A 126 40.38 22.65 -5.01
CA GLU A 126 40.73 23.57 -3.93
C GLU A 126 39.51 23.98 -3.11
N GLN A 127 38.37 24.26 -3.77
CA GLN A 127 37.11 24.56 -3.09
C GLN A 127 36.64 23.37 -2.24
N PHE A 128 36.71 22.16 -2.77
CA PHE A 128 36.35 20.95 -2.04
C PHE A 128 37.29 20.70 -0.85
N GLN A 129 38.59 20.98 -0.99
CA GLN A 129 39.54 20.89 0.12
C GLN A 129 39.20 21.87 1.25
N LYS A 130 38.75 23.08 0.92
CA LYS A 130 38.25 24.04 1.92
C LYS A 130 37.03 23.50 2.66
N LEU A 131 36.08 22.86 1.95
CA LEU A 131 34.94 22.21 2.60
C LEU A 131 35.35 21.09 3.55
N LEU A 132 36.36 20.29 3.17
CA LEU A 132 36.89 19.24 4.02
C LEU A 132 37.48 19.82 5.30
N GLN A 133 38.25 20.91 5.21
CA GLN A 133 38.79 21.60 6.39
C GLN A 133 37.67 22.14 7.29
N GLY A 134 36.65 22.77 6.71
CA GLY A 134 35.49 23.33 7.43
C GLY A 134 34.46 22.32 7.93
N ASP A 135 34.51 21.06 7.49
CA ASP A 135 33.40 20.10 7.64
C ASP A 135 32.07 20.66 7.11
N ASP A 136 32.14 21.34 5.96
CA ASP A 136 31.00 22.00 5.35
C ASP A 136 30.19 21.04 4.47
N PHE A 137 29.05 21.52 3.98
CA PHE A 137 28.16 20.74 3.15
C PHE A 137 28.57 20.80 1.68
N TYR A 138 28.62 19.65 1.04
CA TYR A 138 28.58 19.52 -0.40
C TYR A 138 27.14 19.27 -0.83
N ARG A 139 26.64 20.10 -1.75
CA ARG A 139 25.23 20.11 -2.15
C ARG A 139 25.10 19.67 -3.60
N ILE A 140 24.00 18.99 -3.89
CA ILE A 140 23.61 18.64 -5.24
C ILE A 140 22.18 19.09 -5.49
N ARG A 141 21.85 19.30 -6.77
CA ARG A 141 20.47 19.52 -7.19
C ARG A 141 20.14 18.78 -8.48
N LEU A 142 18.89 18.35 -8.58
CA LEU A 142 18.30 17.72 -9.75
C LEU A 142 16.98 18.41 -10.11
N PRO A 143 16.59 18.44 -11.40
CA PRO A 143 15.30 18.99 -11.79
C PRO A 143 14.16 18.15 -11.22
N SER A 144 13.07 18.78 -10.79
CA SER A 144 11.88 18.09 -10.27
C SER A 144 11.15 17.31 -11.36
N ASN A 145 11.15 17.78 -12.60
CA ASN A 145 10.53 17.12 -13.75
C ASN A 145 11.54 16.98 -14.90
N ILE A 146 11.54 15.80 -15.53
CA ILE A 146 12.54 15.42 -16.53
C ILE A 146 12.08 15.72 -17.98
N LEU A 147 10.78 15.81 -18.26
CA LEU A 147 10.23 16.00 -19.61
C LEU A 147 10.06 17.47 -19.99
N SER A 148 9.55 18.26 -19.05
CA SER A 148 9.55 19.71 -19.13
C SER A 148 9.71 20.17 -17.69
N PRO A 149 10.63 21.07 -17.36
CA PRO A 149 10.63 21.71 -16.05
C PRO A 149 9.63 22.88 -16.08
N PRO A 150 8.34 22.72 -15.69
CA PRO A 150 7.47 23.87 -15.51
C PRO A 150 7.97 24.66 -14.31
N GLY A 151 8.66 25.77 -14.56
CA GLY A 151 9.38 26.47 -13.50
C GLY A 151 10.66 25.73 -13.11
N LYS A 152 11.67 26.48 -12.67
CA LYS A 152 12.99 25.95 -12.29
C LYS A 152 12.94 25.27 -10.91
N ASP A 153 12.07 24.29 -10.78
CA ASP A 153 11.91 23.56 -9.53
C ASP A 153 13.01 22.50 -9.45
N TYR A 154 13.84 22.63 -8.42
CA TYR A 154 14.98 21.75 -8.18
C TYR A 154 14.83 21.07 -6.82
N ILE A 155 15.18 19.79 -6.80
CA ILE A 155 15.29 19.00 -5.58
C ILE A 155 16.74 19.02 -5.16
N VAL A 156 16.99 19.52 -3.95
CA VAL A 156 18.34 19.70 -3.40
C VAL A 156 18.59 18.65 -2.33
N SER A 157 19.79 18.08 -2.34
CA SER A 157 20.28 17.19 -1.29
C SER A 157 21.67 17.63 -0.87
N SER A 158 22.04 17.39 0.38
CA SER A 158 23.32 17.86 0.93
C SER A 158 23.95 16.81 1.83
N VAL A 159 25.26 16.64 1.71
CA VAL A 159 26.06 15.75 2.57
C VAL A 159 27.23 16.53 3.14
N LYS A 160 27.72 16.13 4.32
CA LYS A 160 28.97 16.67 4.86
C LYS A 160 30.15 16.21 4.03
N ALA A 161 31.00 17.14 3.61
CA ALA A 161 32.10 16.88 2.68
C ALA A 161 33.04 15.79 3.20
N ARG A 162 33.30 15.75 4.52
CA ARG A 162 34.16 14.73 5.17
C ARG A 162 33.62 13.30 5.09
N CYS A 163 32.37 13.09 4.69
CA CYS A 163 31.80 11.76 4.50
C CYS A 163 32.14 11.12 3.16
N LEU A 164 32.42 11.94 2.14
CA LEU A 164 32.69 11.49 0.76
C LEU A 164 34.09 10.90 0.52
N PRO A 165 35.19 11.39 1.14
CA PRO A 165 36.51 10.87 0.86
C PRO A 165 36.74 9.50 1.50
N HIS A 166 36.91 8.51 0.63
CA HIS A 166 37.39 7.16 0.93
C HIS A 166 38.67 6.91 0.12
N ASP A 167 38.76 5.86 -0.71
CA ASP A 167 39.89 5.66 -1.64
C ASP A 167 39.87 6.68 -2.79
N GLY A 168 38.67 7.16 -3.13
CA GLY A 168 38.41 8.30 -4.00
C GLY A 168 37.29 9.15 -3.40
N LEU A 169 36.38 9.61 -4.26
CA LEU A 169 35.16 10.29 -3.83
C LEU A 169 33.98 9.36 -4.08
N ASP A 170 33.64 8.52 -3.10
CA ASP A 170 32.56 7.55 -3.23
C ASP A 170 31.23 8.25 -2.95
N GLU A 171 30.36 8.28 -3.95
CA GLU A 171 29.05 8.92 -3.86
C GLU A 171 27.94 7.96 -4.26
N HIS A 172 26.82 8.05 -3.55
CA HIS A 172 25.67 7.19 -3.67
C HIS A 172 24.41 8.03 -3.83
N PHE A 173 23.70 7.83 -4.93
CA PHE A 173 22.44 8.49 -5.26
C PHE A 173 21.31 7.49 -5.16
N VAL A 174 20.30 7.78 -4.34
CA VAL A 174 19.01 7.08 -4.38
C VAL A 174 17.95 8.09 -4.80
N ILE A 175 17.50 7.97 -6.04
CA ILE A 175 16.52 8.88 -6.64
C ILE A 175 15.15 8.21 -6.53
N HIS A 176 14.23 8.86 -5.84
CA HIS A 176 12.84 8.44 -5.73
C HIS A 176 12.02 9.23 -6.72
N MET A 177 11.30 8.53 -7.60
CA MET A 177 10.54 9.12 -8.68
C MET A 177 9.14 8.55 -8.74
N GLU A 178 8.23 9.35 -9.25
CA GLU A 178 6.89 8.96 -9.64
C GLU A 178 6.67 9.39 -11.09
N GLY A 179 6.67 8.38 -11.95
CA GLY A 179 6.60 8.55 -13.39
C GLY A 179 7.78 9.33 -13.99
N VAL A 180 7.57 10.62 -14.26
CA VAL A 180 8.57 11.56 -14.82
C VAL A 180 9.01 12.65 -13.84
N ASN A 181 8.39 12.68 -12.66
CA ASN A 181 8.73 13.61 -11.60
C ASN A 181 9.68 12.93 -10.61
N ILE A 182 10.76 13.61 -10.28
CA ILE A 182 11.60 13.27 -9.14
C ILE A 182 10.90 13.83 -7.91
N LEU A 183 10.78 13.02 -6.86
CA LEU A 183 10.15 13.43 -5.60
C LEU A 183 11.19 13.73 -4.52
N ALA A 184 12.23 12.90 -4.45
CA ALA A 184 13.29 13.04 -3.47
C ALA A 184 14.60 12.43 -3.96
N VAL A 185 15.71 12.96 -3.44
CA VAL A 185 17.06 12.47 -3.74
C VAL A 185 17.83 12.31 -2.44
N ASN A 186 18.19 11.08 -2.12
CA ASN A 186 19.14 10.82 -1.04
C ASN A 186 20.54 10.77 -1.63
N TYR A 187 21.41 11.64 -1.12
CA TYR A 187 22.79 11.75 -1.54
C TYR A 187 23.73 11.61 -0.36
N GLY A 188 24.77 10.79 -0.52
CA GLY A 188 25.82 10.64 0.48
C GLY A 188 26.85 9.60 0.09
N ALA A 189 27.70 9.21 1.03
CA ALA A 189 28.65 8.11 0.83
C ALA A 189 27.99 6.76 1.16
N PRO A 190 28.44 5.65 0.55
CA PRO A 190 28.00 4.32 0.94
C PRO A 190 28.49 4.00 2.36
N GLY A 191 27.56 3.87 3.31
CA GLY A 191 27.85 3.51 4.69
C GLY A 191 27.56 4.61 5.71
N ALA A 192 27.91 4.35 6.96
CA ALA A 192 27.71 5.31 8.04
C ALA A 192 28.84 6.34 8.08
N CYS A 193 28.48 7.61 8.28
CA CYS A 193 29.43 8.69 8.55
C CYS A 193 29.29 9.16 10.01
N PRO A 194 29.86 8.41 10.98
CA PRO A 194 29.70 8.72 12.38
C PRO A 194 30.45 10.00 12.76
N TYR A 195 29.93 10.68 13.77
CA TYR A 195 30.61 11.78 14.44
C TYR A 195 31.55 11.21 15.51
N PRO A 196 32.79 11.73 15.69
CA PRO A 196 33.41 12.85 15.00
C PRO A 196 33.99 12.49 13.61
N ARG A 197 33.74 13.36 12.63
CA ARG A 197 34.22 13.18 11.25
C ARG A 197 35.69 13.61 11.13
N GLN A 198 36.57 12.65 10.85
CA GLN A 198 37.99 12.91 10.65
C GLN A 198 38.25 13.56 9.29
N LEU A 199 39.20 14.50 9.25
CA LEU A 199 39.69 15.06 8.00
C LEU A 199 40.52 14.01 7.26
N LYS A 200 40.03 13.55 6.11
CA LYS A 200 40.74 12.64 5.21
C LYS A 200 40.75 13.24 3.81
N LEU A 201 41.92 13.26 3.19
CA LEU A 201 42.08 13.68 1.80
C LEU A 201 41.94 12.45 0.90
N PRO A 202 41.23 12.54 -0.23
CA PRO A 202 41.08 11.43 -1.15
C PRO A 202 42.41 11.16 -1.86
N SER A 203 42.77 9.89 -2.02
CA SER A 203 43.95 9.50 -2.80
C SER A 203 43.75 9.76 -4.30
N LYS A 204 42.50 9.71 -4.76
CA LYS A 204 42.10 9.96 -6.15
C LYS A 204 41.02 11.04 -6.20
N TRP A 205 41.27 12.12 -6.93
CA TRP A 205 40.31 13.20 -7.17
C TRP A 205 39.31 12.86 -8.29
N ALA A 206 38.69 11.69 -8.18
CA ALA A 206 37.69 11.19 -9.11
C ALA A 206 36.50 10.65 -8.32
N PHE A 207 35.30 10.96 -8.81
CA PHE A 207 34.05 10.47 -8.25
C PHE A 207 33.78 9.04 -8.70
N ASN A 208 33.43 8.20 -7.73
CA ASN A 208 32.95 6.85 -7.93
C ASN A 208 31.47 6.80 -7.55
N SER A 209 30.63 6.91 -8.57
CA SER A 209 29.22 7.22 -8.40
C SER A 209 28.34 6.00 -8.57
N TYR A 210 27.57 5.67 -7.54
CA TYR A 210 26.58 4.60 -7.55
C TYR A 210 25.18 5.17 -7.56
N THR A 211 24.35 4.74 -8.50
CA THR A 211 23.02 5.33 -8.70
C THR A 211 21.94 4.27 -8.65
N ILE A 212 20.97 4.45 -7.77
CA ILE A 212 19.80 3.59 -7.62
C ILE A 212 18.56 4.41 -7.92
N LEU A 213 17.71 3.88 -8.80
CA LEU A 213 16.42 4.46 -9.11
C LEU A 213 15.31 3.66 -8.42
N LYS A 214 14.49 4.35 -7.63
CA LYS A 214 13.30 3.81 -6.98
C LYS A 214 12.07 4.49 -7.58
N ASN A 215 11.20 3.70 -8.19
CA ASN A 215 9.91 4.17 -8.67
C ASN A 215 8.82 3.82 -7.64
N ALA A 216 7.76 4.62 -7.57
CA ALA A 216 6.57 4.26 -6.81
C ALA A 216 5.96 2.97 -7.40
N GLU A 217 6.06 1.87 -6.67
CA GLU A 217 5.46 0.60 -7.07
C GLU A 217 3.98 0.63 -6.68
N GLN A 218 3.09 0.53 -7.67
CA GLN A 218 1.68 0.29 -7.40
C GLN A 218 1.57 -1.08 -6.72
N ALA A 219 0.84 -1.14 -5.59
CA ALA A 219 0.60 -2.40 -4.89
C ALA A 219 0.11 -3.48 -5.88
N GLN A 220 0.57 -4.72 -5.68
CA GLN A 220 0.15 -5.83 -6.51
C GLN A 220 -1.37 -5.84 -6.61
N ARG A 221 -1.89 -5.82 -7.84
CA ARG A 221 -3.33 -5.98 -8.06
C ARG A 221 -3.75 -7.26 -7.35
N THR A 222 -4.81 -7.17 -6.55
CA THR A 222 -5.46 -8.36 -6.01
C THR A 222 -5.71 -9.32 -7.17
N PRO A 223 -5.39 -10.62 -7.02
CA PRO A 223 -5.63 -11.58 -8.09
C PRO A 223 -7.07 -11.43 -8.56
N VAL A 224 -7.27 -11.32 -9.87
CA VAL A 224 -8.61 -11.28 -10.42
C VAL A 224 -9.27 -12.59 -10.01
N PHE A 225 -10.31 -12.51 -9.18
CA PHE A 225 -11.18 -13.65 -8.92
C PHE A 225 -11.82 -13.98 -10.27
N THR A 226 -11.28 -14.97 -10.97
CA THR A 226 -11.99 -15.63 -12.06
C THR A 226 -13.09 -16.45 -11.41
N GLU A 227 -14.24 -15.81 -11.15
CA GLU A 227 -15.48 -16.55 -11.13
C GLU A 227 -15.63 -17.14 -12.54
N GLU A 228 -15.66 -18.47 -12.62
CA GLU A 228 -15.87 -19.22 -13.85
C GLU A 228 -17.31 -18.96 -14.31
N ILE A 229 -17.50 -17.83 -14.98
CA ILE A 229 -18.76 -17.49 -15.63
C ILE A 229 -18.80 -18.34 -16.90
N THR A 230 -19.38 -19.53 -16.80
CA THR A 230 -19.72 -20.33 -17.97
C THR A 230 -20.82 -19.59 -18.73
N VAL A 231 -20.46 -18.86 -19.79
CA VAL A 231 -21.40 -18.24 -20.71
C VAL A 231 -21.84 -19.33 -21.69
N GLU A 232 -22.95 -20.01 -21.41
CA GLU A 232 -23.69 -20.75 -22.43
C GLU A 232 -24.65 -19.79 -23.18
N ASP A 233 -24.95 -20.17 -24.43
CA ASP A 233 -25.56 -19.37 -25.52
C ASP A 233 -27.05 -18.99 -25.30
N ASP A 234 -27.47 -18.76 -24.06
CA ASP A 234 -28.85 -18.43 -23.73
C ASP A 234 -29.00 -17.40 -22.59
N GLY A 235 -28.08 -16.45 -22.44
CA GLY A 235 -28.36 -15.15 -21.79
C GLY A 235 -28.72 -15.16 -20.29
N GLU A 236 -28.79 -16.30 -19.61
CA GLU A 236 -28.97 -16.38 -18.16
C GLU A 236 -27.64 -16.68 -17.45
N ILE A 237 -27.12 -15.68 -16.73
CA ILE A 237 -25.95 -15.82 -15.87
C ILE A 237 -26.35 -16.69 -14.66
N ARG A 238 -25.97 -17.97 -14.66
CA ARG A 238 -26.04 -18.81 -13.46
C ARG A 238 -24.68 -18.91 -12.81
N VAL A 239 -24.57 -18.27 -11.65
CA VAL A 239 -23.47 -18.51 -10.70
C VAL A 239 -23.55 -19.98 -10.28
N THR A 240 -22.59 -20.81 -10.67
CA THR A 240 -22.48 -22.18 -10.18
C THR A 240 -22.28 -22.12 -8.67
N PRO A 241 -23.25 -22.57 -7.84
CA PRO A 241 -23.10 -22.47 -6.40
C PRO A 241 -21.93 -23.36 -5.96
N PRO A 242 -21.07 -22.88 -5.06
CA PRO A 242 -19.86 -23.59 -4.66
C PRO A 242 -20.20 -25.03 -4.25
N GLU A 243 -19.42 -26.00 -4.73
CA GLU A 243 -19.61 -27.41 -4.39
C GLU A 243 -19.62 -27.56 -2.87
N LYS A 244 -20.80 -27.84 -2.31
CA LYS A 244 -20.97 -27.93 -0.86
C LYS A 244 -20.15 -29.11 -0.35
N SER A 245 -19.21 -28.82 0.56
CA SER A 245 -18.38 -29.80 1.26
C SER A 245 -19.21 -31.01 1.75
N PHE A 246 -18.64 -32.22 1.69
CA PHE A 246 -19.28 -33.48 2.10
C PHE A 246 -20.01 -33.35 3.45
N TRP A 247 -19.45 -32.61 4.41
CA TRP A 247 -20.11 -32.35 5.69
C TRP A 247 -21.45 -31.63 5.53
N ALA A 248 -21.52 -30.60 4.69
CA ALA A 248 -22.75 -29.84 4.43
C ALA A 248 -23.82 -30.67 3.66
N LYS A 249 -23.40 -31.69 2.91
CA LYS A 249 -24.31 -32.60 2.19
C LYS A 249 -24.82 -33.75 3.08
N TYR A 250 -24.00 -34.23 4.01
CA TYR A 250 -24.27 -35.45 4.77
C TYR A 250 -24.55 -35.26 6.26
N TRP A 251 -24.37 -34.07 6.85
CA TRP A 251 -24.62 -33.84 8.28
C TRP A 251 -26.04 -34.16 8.71
N MET A 252 -27.04 -33.87 7.86
CA MET A 252 -28.44 -34.19 8.11
C MET A 252 -28.68 -35.71 8.22
N TYR A 253 -27.82 -36.55 7.63
CA TYR A 253 -27.92 -38.01 7.74
C TYR A 253 -27.03 -38.55 8.87
N LEU A 254 -25.88 -37.92 9.12
CA LEU A 254 -24.95 -38.33 10.17
C LEU A 254 -25.53 -38.11 11.58
N ILE A 255 -26.25 -37.00 11.82
CA ILE A 255 -26.84 -36.72 13.14
C ILE A 255 -27.96 -37.72 13.51
N PRO A 256 -28.98 -37.99 12.66
CA PRO A 256 -30.00 -38.98 12.98
C PRO A 256 -29.46 -40.40 13.09
N LEU A 257 -28.52 -40.80 12.20
CA LEU A 257 -27.90 -42.11 12.27
C LEU A 257 -27.09 -42.28 13.57
N GLY A 258 -26.35 -41.24 13.98
CA GLY A 258 -25.63 -41.22 15.25
C GLY A 258 -26.54 -41.37 16.46
N LEU A 259 -27.70 -40.72 16.48
CA LEU A 259 -28.67 -40.84 17.58
C LEU A 259 -29.30 -42.23 17.66
N ILE A 260 -29.62 -42.85 16.53
CA ILE A 260 -30.17 -44.21 16.49
C ILE A 260 -29.15 -45.21 17.02
N VAL A 261 -27.89 -45.11 16.59
CA VAL A 261 -26.80 -45.97 17.07
C VAL A 261 -26.53 -45.73 18.56
N MET A 262 -26.53 -44.49 19.02
CA MET A 262 -26.32 -44.16 20.43
C MET A 262 -27.44 -44.72 21.31
N ASN A 263 -28.70 -44.62 20.87
CA ASN A 263 -29.83 -45.18 21.61
C ASN A 263 -29.80 -46.72 21.61
N ALA A 264 -29.46 -47.34 20.48
CA ALA A 264 -29.29 -48.80 20.39
C ALA A 264 -28.12 -49.31 21.24
N MET A 265 -26.97 -48.62 21.23
CA MET A 265 -25.84 -48.94 22.10
C MET A 265 -26.17 -48.70 23.57
N THR A 266 -26.89 -47.62 23.90
CA THR A 266 -27.32 -47.36 25.28
C THR A 266 -28.31 -48.42 25.76
N GLN A 267 -29.22 -48.89 24.90
CA GLN A 267 -30.11 -50.02 25.20
C GLN A 267 -29.36 -51.35 25.32
N ALA A 268 -28.32 -51.58 24.50
CA ALA A 268 -27.48 -52.77 24.58
C ALA A 268 -26.55 -52.77 25.80
N MET A 269 -26.07 -51.60 26.24
CA MET A 269 -25.20 -51.45 27.41
C MET A 269 -25.99 -51.33 28.74
N ASN A 270 -27.29 -51.04 28.70
CA ASN A 270 -28.21 -51.12 29.84
C ASN A 270 -28.97 -52.46 29.93
N MET A 271 -28.49 -53.53 29.30
CA MET A 271 -28.97 -54.89 29.61
C MET A 271 -28.22 -55.46 30.83
N PRO A 272 -28.83 -55.55 32.02
CA PRO A 272 -28.37 -56.45 33.06
C PRO A 272 -28.70 -57.91 32.70
N GLU A 273 -27.73 -58.77 32.94
CA GLU A 273 -27.75 -60.22 32.78
C GLU A 273 -28.77 -60.86 33.76
N GLU A 274 -29.70 -61.64 33.20
CA GLU A 274 -30.53 -62.75 33.74
C GLU A 274 -31.41 -62.59 35.02
N GLN A 275 -32.74 -62.76 34.87
CA GLN A 275 -33.49 -63.95 35.36
C GLN A 275 -35.01 -63.95 35.02
N ALA A 276 -35.40 -64.95 34.22
CA ALA A 276 -36.56 -65.85 34.36
C ALA A 276 -38.02 -65.34 34.55
N ALA A 277 -38.82 -65.60 33.50
CA ALA A 277 -40.09 -66.34 33.50
C ALA A 277 -41.33 -65.86 34.31
N SER A 278 -42.46 -65.85 33.57
CA SER A 278 -43.88 -65.81 34.00
C SER A 278 -44.38 -64.41 34.39
N GLN A 279 -45.54 -63.89 33.99
CA GLN A 279 -46.83 -64.42 33.51
C GLN A 279 -47.46 -63.38 32.56
N GLY A 280 -48.28 -63.85 31.62
CA GLY A 280 -49.17 -62.96 30.87
C GLY A 280 -50.38 -62.53 31.69
N GLN A 281 -50.88 -61.31 31.48
CA GLN A 281 -52.32 -60.99 31.44
C GLN A 281 -52.54 -59.56 30.94
N GLN A 282 -53.04 -59.42 29.71
CA GLN A 282 -54.33 -58.82 29.35
C GLN A 282 -54.68 -57.49 30.06
N GLY A 283 -54.45 -56.38 29.35
CA GLY A 283 -55.24 -55.18 29.50
C GLY A 283 -56.43 -55.22 28.54
N GLY A 284 -57.54 -55.80 28.98
CA GLY A 284 -58.86 -55.56 28.40
C GLY A 284 -59.57 -54.47 29.20
N THR A 285 -59.88 -53.34 28.58
CA THR A 285 -60.81 -52.36 29.16
C THR A 285 -62.02 -52.20 28.25
N ALA A 286 -63.17 -52.45 28.87
CA ALA A 286 -64.49 -52.50 28.29
C ALA A 286 -65.02 -51.08 27.98
N ALA A 287 -65.84 -51.02 26.93
CA ALA A 287 -66.62 -49.87 26.55
C ALA A 287 -67.65 -49.49 27.63
N GLN A 288 -67.74 -48.20 27.96
CA GLN A 288 -68.92 -47.60 28.59
C GLN A 288 -69.36 -46.34 27.83
N ARG A 289 -70.67 -46.17 27.85
CA ARG A 289 -71.57 -45.49 26.92
C ARG A 289 -71.81 -44.06 27.38
N ALA A 290 -71.83 -43.10 26.45
CA ALA A 290 -72.23 -41.71 26.71
C ALA A 290 -73.73 -41.59 27.06
N PRO A 291 -74.12 -40.51 27.78
CA PRO A 291 -75.07 -39.58 27.17
C PRO A 291 -74.84 -38.09 27.54
N VAL A 292 -75.28 -37.22 26.64
CA VAL A 292 -75.59 -35.77 26.79
C VAL A 292 -77.13 -35.61 26.72
N PRO A 293 -77.76 -34.43 26.95
CA PRO A 293 -77.43 -33.25 27.77
C PRO A 293 -78.65 -32.77 28.61
N ALA A 294 -78.52 -31.70 29.42
CA ALA A 294 -79.55 -30.64 29.55
C ALA A 294 -79.07 -29.45 30.39
N VAL A 295 -79.08 -28.26 29.78
CA VAL A 295 -78.82 -26.94 30.40
C VAL A 295 -80.17 -26.27 30.70
N ARG A 296 -80.33 -25.63 31.88
CA ARG A 296 -81.49 -24.75 32.17
C ARG A 296 -81.07 -23.46 32.88
N ARG A 297 -81.50 -22.34 32.26
CA ARG A 297 -81.42 -20.91 32.62
C ARG A 297 -81.42 -20.54 34.11
N ARG A 298 -80.55 -19.60 34.48
CA ARG A 298 -80.90 -18.17 34.66
C ARG A 298 -79.66 -17.30 34.52
#